data_AF-A0AA47GHN9-F1
#
_entry.id   AF-A0AA47GHN9-F1
#
_cell.length_a   1.000
_cell.length_b   1.000
_cell.length_c   1.000
_cell.angle_alpha   90.00
_cell.angle_beta   90.00
_cell.angle_gamma   90.00
#
_symmetry.space_group_name_H-M   'P 1'
#
loop_
_entity.id
_entity.type
_entity.pdbx_description
1 polymer ?
#
loop_
_entity_poly.entity_id
_entity_poly.type
_entity_poly.pdbx_seq_one_letter_code
_entity_poly.pdbx_strand_id
1 'polypeptide(L)'
;MSKSKDEKKVENIELLSEKDLVTNAKDPIVEKKQLSNMVKFGNRVNEVDLFGVVDTFTEFENNLFYACISQIYGESGNIIKFSSRKVKTLIGYRQNTSMKQLVNKITKAFNKFTKITETIEKEDAKTGRRYKEVGSIFDKCIVFEDDLECYVQIKEEFRHLFNDVDSWTRFSLSQYVRLKARYSKALFRQLKQFRTTGIRKFTYENFRQIMKIPETYQTNNIKQRVLIPCMEELSPYFQNLNLTVIYRKGQRGRKTAAYQFTWRPEARLSKDFRKNTVLEESVAIYNIRTNPWLNVKQKCDAIDRYRELKLGTTYKKYRSAHRGTYFLDNFKDLRKKTRPILISSHLDSVWNYSSNKVLDVINFYSKLLKEGALTEGDIDDFVALEELYLRKRQKELEKAKQQRLKPSVSEPAKDTVLSAVIDFTTPNNRDFDEDRVHKVLKEDAVNVFAENKRGQDNRNEEIKSLFDD
;
A
#
# COMPACT_ATOMS: atom_id res chain seq x y z
N MET A 1 35.15 15.76 70.55
CA MET A 1 34.19 16.13 69.48
C MET A 1 34.85 15.84 68.13
N SER A 2 34.48 14.70 67.52
CA SER A 2 33.82 14.61 66.20
C SER A 2 34.81 14.75 65.03
N LYS A 3 35.40 13.65 64.52
CA LYS A 3 34.87 12.82 63.41
C LYS A 3 34.19 13.63 62.29
N SER A 4 34.86 13.76 61.15
CA SER A 4 34.45 13.12 59.88
C SER A 4 35.40 13.53 58.75
N LYS A 5 36.16 12.53 58.27
CA LYS A 5 36.65 12.48 56.90
C LYS A 5 35.45 12.03 56.08
N ASP A 6 34.77 12.94 55.39
CA ASP A 6 33.84 12.56 54.33
C ASP A 6 34.61 12.49 53.01
N GLU A 7 35.27 11.34 52.83
CA GLU A 7 35.59 10.82 51.51
C GLU A 7 34.27 10.64 50.75
N LYS A 8 33.96 11.58 49.87
CA LYS A 8 32.94 11.36 48.84
C LYS A 8 33.46 10.26 47.91
N LYS A 9 33.07 9.02 48.21
CA LYS A 9 32.95 7.92 47.25
C LYS A 9 32.20 8.45 46.03
N VAL A 10 32.94 8.78 44.98
CA VAL A 10 32.36 8.85 43.64
C VAL A 10 32.02 7.40 43.31
N GLU A 11 30.75 7.05 43.45
CA GLU A 11 30.23 5.79 42.92
C GLU A 11 30.60 5.76 41.44
N ASN A 12 31.49 4.83 41.08
CA ASN A 12 31.71 4.41 39.70
C ASN A 12 30.34 3.99 39.17
N ILE A 13 29.70 4.86 38.40
CA ILE A 13 28.60 4.50 37.52
C ILE A 13 29.26 3.61 36.46
N GLU A 14 29.20 2.30 36.66
CA GLU A 14 29.54 1.34 35.61
C GLU A 14 28.69 1.69 34.39
N LEU A 15 29.35 2.18 33.34
CA LEU A 15 28.77 2.34 32.02
C LEU A 15 28.42 0.93 31.52
N LEU A 16 27.17 0.51 31.78
CA LEU A 16 26.59 -0.71 31.22
C LEU A 16 26.83 -0.72 29.71
N SER A 17 27.44 -1.78 29.19
CA SER A 17 27.68 -1.88 27.76
C SER A 17 26.34 -1.98 27.01
N GLU A 18 26.29 -1.54 25.75
CA GLU A 18 25.08 -1.62 24.92
C GLU A 18 24.51 -3.05 24.85
N LYS A 19 25.37 -4.07 25.00
CA LYS A 19 24.97 -5.47 25.14
C LYS A 19 24.23 -5.71 26.45
N ASP A 20 24.71 -5.20 27.58
CA ASP A 20 24.13 -5.45 28.91
C ASP A 20 22.74 -4.81 29.08
N LEU A 21 22.45 -3.71 28.37
CA LEU A 21 21.12 -3.07 28.35
C LEU A 21 20.10 -3.84 27.50
N VAL A 22 20.58 -4.59 26.50
CA VAL A 22 19.73 -5.25 25.50
C VAL A 22 19.58 -6.75 25.80
N THR A 23 20.61 -7.42 26.30
CA THR A 23 20.62 -8.88 26.53
C THR A 23 20.35 -9.26 27.99
N ASN A 24 19.23 -9.95 28.23
CA ASN A 24 19.29 -11.12 29.11
C ASN A 24 19.82 -12.23 28.22
N ALA A 25 20.79 -13.02 28.68
CA ALA A 25 21.70 -13.86 27.89
C ALA A 25 21.09 -14.98 27.00
N LYS A 26 19.82 -14.93 26.58
CA LYS A 26 19.13 -15.97 25.80
C LYS A 26 18.68 -15.60 24.38
N ASP A 27 18.46 -14.32 24.06
CA ASP A 27 17.89 -13.93 22.75
C ASP A 27 18.91 -13.24 21.83
N PRO A 28 19.14 -13.73 20.59
CA PRO A 28 20.08 -13.11 19.68
C PRO A 28 19.54 -11.78 19.11
N ILE A 29 20.42 -10.79 18.98
CA ILE A 29 20.11 -9.52 18.31
C ILE A 29 20.20 -9.74 16.79
N VAL A 30 19.10 -9.51 16.09
CA VAL A 30 19.08 -9.57 14.62
C VAL A 30 19.12 -8.16 14.05
N GLU A 31 20.23 -7.81 13.40
CA GLU A 31 20.38 -6.56 12.68
C GLU A 31 19.79 -6.67 11.26
N LYS A 32 18.67 -5.99 11.01
CA LYS A 32 18.09 -5.94 9.66
C LYS A 32 18.76 -4.88 8.80
N LYS A 33 19.69 -5.33 7.95
CA LYS A 33 20.32 -4.48 6.92
C LYS A 33 19.27 -3.90 5.95
N GLN A 34 18.33 -4.74 5.50
CA GLN A 34 17.20 -4.37 4.64
C GLN A 34 15.89 -4.50 5.42
N LEU A 35 15.10 -3.42 5.42
CA LEU A 35 13.83 -3.40 6.13
C LEU A 35 12.72 -4.06 5.31
N SER A 36 11.89 -4.84 5.98
CA SER A 36 10.70 -5.40 5.37
C SER A 36 9.62 -4.34 5.18
N ASN A 37 9.10 -4.22 3.95
CA ASN A 37 7.91 -3.43 3.65
C ASN A 37 6.61 -4.24 3.91
N MET A 38 6.73 -5.54 4.24
CA MET A 38 5.60 -6.44 4.43
C MET A 38 5.19 -6.57 5.88
N VAL A 39 3.97 -6.14 6.17
CA VAL A 39 3.29 -6.41 7.44
C VAL A 39 2.59 -7.75 7.31
N LYS A 40 2.81 -8.65 8.28
CA LYS A 40 2.07 -9.89 8.42
C LYS A 40 1.81 -10.19 9.91
N PHE A 41 0.60 -10.63 10.22
CA PHE A 41 0.17 -11.05 11.56
C PHE A 41 -1.01 -12.02 11.47
N GLY A 42 -1.32 -12.73 12.54
CA GLY A 42 -2.40 -13.72 12.60
C GLY A 42 -3.79 -13.10 12.52
N ASN A 43 -4.75 -13.78 11.90
CA ASN A 43 -6.11 -13.25 11.76
C ASN A 43 -6.80 -12.96 13.09
N ARG A 44 -6.50 -13.77 14.12
CA ARG A 44 -6.99 -13.58 15.50
C ARG A 44 -6.72 -12.17 16.03
N VAL A 45 -5.63 -11.54 15.58
CA VAL A 45 -5.27 -10.17 16.01
C VAL A 45 -6.31 -9.13 15.57
N ASN A 46 -6.98 -9.34 14.43
CA ASN A 46 -8.09 -8.48 14.00
C ASN A 46 -9.41 -8.78 14.73
N GLU A 47 -9.54 -9.95 15.36
CA GLU A 47 -10.77 -10.43 16.01
C GLU A 47 -10.84 -10.05 17.49
N VAL A 48 -9.73 -10.16 18.22
CA VAL A 48 -9.69 -9.98 19.68
C VAL A 48 -9.67 -8.51 20.11
N ASP A 49 -9.97 -7.57 19.21
CA ASP A 49 -9.92 -6.12 19.48
C ASP A 49 -8.56 -5.62 20.01
N LEU A 50 -7.50 -6.44 19.89
CA LEU A 50 -6.14 -6.11 20.31
C LEU A 50 -5.63 -4.83 19.63
N PHE A 51 -6.05 -4.65 18.37
CA PHE A 51 -5.76 -3.45 17.59
C PHE A 51 -6.80 -2.32 17.75
N GLY A 52 -7.86 -2.51 18.52
CA GLY A 52 -8.80 -1.44 18.86
C GLY A 52 -8.11 -0.29 19.60
N VAL A 53 -7.13 -0.61 20.46
CA VAL A 53 -6.27 0.39 21.11
C VAL A 53 -5.35 1.05 20.09
N VAL A 54 -4.72 0.27 19.21
CA VAL A 54 -3.83 0.78 18.15
C VAL A 54 -4.55 1.72 17.20
N ASP A 55 -5.84 1.48 16.94
CA ASP A 55 -6.65 2.37 16.12
C ASP A 55 -6.86 3.74 16.76
N THR A 56 -6.83 3.86 18.09
CA THR A 56 -6.91 5.17 18.77
C THR A 56 -5.65 6.01 18.65
N PHE A 57 -4.54 5.43 18.19
CA PHE A 57 -3.26 6.11 18.10
C PHE A 57 -3.26 7.21 17.04
N THR A 58 -2.32 8.14 17.21
CA THR A 58 -2.05 9.16 16.19
C THR A 58 -1.49 8.53 14.92
N GLU A 59 -1.53 9.25 13.79
CA GLU A 59 -1.02 8.76 12.50
C GLU A 59 0.42 8.24 12.61
N PHE A 60 1.28 8.99 13.32
CA PHE A 60 2.68 8.65 13.55
C PHE A 60 2.83 7.36 14.37
N GLU A 61 2.15 7.28 15.51
CA GLU A 61 2.22 6.13 16.42
C GLU A 61 1.70 4.85 15.73
N ASN A 62 0.62 4.97 14.95
CA ASN A 62 0.05 3.86 14.22
C ASN A 62 0.98 3.40 13.07
N ASN A 63 1.57 4.34 12.31
CA ASN A 63 2.56 3.98 11.28
C ASN A 63 3.80 3.32 11.89
N LEU A 64 4.29 3.84 13.02
CA LEU A 64 5.42 3.27 13.74
C LEU A 64 5.12 1.86 14.23
N PHE A 65 3.92 1.63 14.75
CA PHE A 65 3.48 0.31 15.21
C PHE A 65 3.59 -0.72 14.08
N TYR A 66 2.96 -0.46 12.92
CA TYR A 66 3.00 -1.39 11.80
C TYR A 66 4.39 -1.50 11.15
N ALA A 67 5.22 -0.45 11.23
CA ALA A 67 6.62 -0.53 10.84
C ALA A 67 7.43 -1.47 11.74
N CYS A 68 7.13 -1.51 13.05
CA CYS A 68 7.73 -2.48 13.96
C CYS A 68 7.24 -3.90 13.63
N ILE A 69 5.92 -4.09 13.46
CA ILE A 69 5.35 -5.40 13.09
C ILE A 69 5.92 -5.92 11.77
N SER A 70 6.15 -5.06 10.78
CA SER A 70 6.74 -5.50 9.51
C SER A 70 8.16 -6.05 9.66
N GLN A 71 8.91 -5.59 10.66
CA GLN A 71 10.23 -6.13 10.96
C GLN A 71 10.16 -7.43 11.78
N ILE A 72 9.12 -7.62 12.59
CA ILE A 72 9.02 -8.78 13.49
C ILE A 72 8.72 -10.07 12.75
N TYR A 73 8.00 -9.99 11.65
CA TYR A 73 7.66 -11.17 10.88
C TYR A 73 8.90 -11.97 10.42
N GLY A 74 8.92 -13.26 10.76
CA GLY A 74 9.97 -14.20 10.39
C GLY A 74 11.18 -14.22 11.33
N GLU A 75 11.15 -13.42 12.40
CA GLU A 75 12.18 -13.40 13.45
C GLU A 75 11.55 -13.97 14.73
N SER A 76 11.85 -15.23 15.03
CA SER A 76 11.27 -15.95 16.17
C SER A 76 11.84 -15.44 17.50
N GLY A 77 11.25 -14.38 18.07
CA GLY A 77 11.56 -13.92 19.43
C GLY A 77 12.81 -13.09 19.61
N ASN A 78 13.54 -12.84 18.53
CA ASN A 78 14.77 -12.09 18.51
C ASN A 78 14.53 -10.61 18.83
N ILE A 79 15.55 -9.96 19.38
CA ILE A 79 15.55 -8.52 19.53
C ILE A 79 15.90 -7.91 18.17
N ILE A 80 15.00 -7.07 17.66
CA ILE A 80 15.14 -6.52 16.31
C ILE A 80 15.73 -5.14 16.42
N LYS A 81 16.92 -5.00 15.84
CA LYS A 81 17.65 -3.74 15.76
C LYS A 81 17.36 -3.05 14.43
N PHE A 82 16.87 -1.81 14.49
CA PHE A 82 16.72 -0.95 13.32
C PHE A 82 17.01 0.53 13.64
N SER A 83 17.60 1.25 12.69
CA SER A 83 17.90 2.67 12.86
C SER A 83 16.64 3.54 12.70
N SER A 84 16.44 4.52 13.58
CA SER A 84 15.33 5.47 13.56
C SER A 84 15.34 6.39 12.33
N ARG A 85 16.50 6.59 11.69
CA ARG A 85 16.57 7.25 10.37
C ARG A 85 15.81 6.45 9.32
N LYS A 86 15.98 5.13 9.34
CA LYS A 86 15.24 4.22 8.46
C LYS A 86 13.77 4.06 8.88
N VAL A 87 13.47 4.21 10.17
CA VAL A 87 12.06 4.29 10.64
C VAL A 87 11.38 5.51 10.04
N LYS A 88 12.03 6.67 10.04
CA LYS A 88 11.49 7.92 9.47
C LYS A 88 11.06 7.73 8.02
N THR A 89 11.86 7.00 7.23
CA THR A 89 11.54 6.69 5.83
C THR A 89 10.41 5.66 5.72
N LEU A 90 10.41 4.59 6.52
CA LEU A 90 9.35 3.58 6.57
C LEU A 90 7.98 4.16 6.89
N ILE A 91 7.89 5.01 7.92
CA ILE A 91 6.62 5.58 8.40
C ILE A 91 6.15 6.79 7.59
N GLY A 92 6.88 7.17 6.53
CA GLY A 92 6.54 8.28 5.64
C GLY A 92 6.58 9.65 6.32
N TYR A 93 7.40 9.82 7.37
CA TYR A 93 7.43 11.06 8.14
C TYR A 93 8.29 12.13 7.46
N ARG A 94 7.62 13.03 6.75
CA ARG A 94 8.24 14.09 5.91
C ARG A 94 8.57 15.38 6.65
N GLN A 95 8.21 15.51 7.93
CA GLN A 95 8.48 16.75 8.67
C GLN A 95 9.98 16.92 8.97
N ASN A 96 10.47 18.15 8.80
CA ASN A 96 11.79 18.58 9.25
C ASN A 96 11.73 18.78 10.76
N THR A 97 11.86 17.68 11.49
CA THR A 97 11.85 17.62 12.95
C THR A 97 13.26 17.34 13.43
N SER A 98 13.66 18.01 14.52
CA SER A 98 14.95 17.73 15.18
C SER A 98 15.03 16.26 15.60
N MET A 99 16.23 15.69 15.60
CA MET A 99 16.44 14.29 16.01
C MET A 99 15.93 14.04 17.43
N LYS A 100 16.15 14.97 18.36
CA LYS A 100 15.67 14.87 19.75
C LYS A 100 14.14 14.83 19.83
N GLN A 101 13.47 15.61 18.99
CA GLN A 101 12.01 15.61 18.91
C GLN A 101 11.47 14.31 18.29
N LEU A 102 12.19 13.71 17.33
CA LEU A 102 11.83 12.41 16.77
C LEU A 102 11.95 11.32 17.85
N VAL A 103 13.07 11.27 18.58
CA VAL A 103 13.26 10.31 19.68
C VAL A 103 12.14 10.46 20.70
N ASN A 104 11.84 11.68 21.15
CA ASN A 104 10.72 11.92 22.07
C ASN A 104 9.36 11.42 21.55
N LYS A 105 9.09 11.53 20.24
CA LYS A 105 7.86 10.98 19.64
C LYS A 105 7.87 9.44 19.64
N ILE A 106 9.01 8.83 19.33
CA ILE A 106 9.16 7.37 19.35
C ILE A 106 9.02 6.86 20.79
N THR A 107 9.68 7.47 21.78
CA THR A 107 9.57 7.10 23.20
C THR A 107 8.12 7.17 23.68
N LYS A 108 7.37 8.23 23.32
CA LYS A 108 5.93 8.33 23.63
C LYS A 108 5.11 7.21 23.00
N ALA A 109 5.43 6.82 21.76
CA ALA A 109 4.76 5.71 21.09
C ALA A 109 5.10 4.36 21.75
N PHE A 110 6.38 4.13 22.08
CA PHE A 110 6.84 2.93 22.76
C PHE A 110 6.20 2.75 24.14
N ASN A 111 6.05 3.85 24.89
CA ASN A 111 5.30 3.86 26.15
C ASN A 111 3.81 3.51 25.99
N LYS A 112 3.23 3.66 24.81
CA LYS A 112 1.89 3.17 24.51
C LYS A 112 1.91 1.71 24.07
N PHE A 113 2.94 1.28 23.36
CA PHE A 113 3.08 -0.11 22.90
C PHE A 113 3.24 -1.08 24.07
N THR A 114 3.99 -0.70 25.10
CA THR A 114 4.14 -1.48 26.35
C THR A 114 2.83 -1.61 27.15
N LYS A 115 1.82 -0.79 26.86
CA LYS A 115 0.49 -0.86 27.49
C LYS A 115 -0.49 -1.73 26.69
N ILE A 116 -0.10 -2.20 25.52
CA ILE A 116 -0.92 -3.12 24.74
C ILE A 116 -0.83 -4.48 25.42
N THR A 117 -1.92 -4.86 26.07
CA THR A 117 -2.04 -6.10 26.82
C THR A 117 -3.00 -7.04 26.12
N GLU A 118 -2.74 -8.33 26.27
CA GLU A 118 -3.62 -9.39 25.79
C GLU A 118 -3.77 -10.44 26.89
N THR A 119 -4.94 -11.08 26.92
CA THR A 119 -5.24 -12.16 27.87
C THR A 119 -5.00 -13.52 27.20
N ILE A 120 -4.12 -14.33 27.78
CA ILE A 120 -3.90 -15.71 27.38
C ILE A 120 -4.59 -16.62 28.39
N GLU A 121 -5.36 -17.58 27.91
CA GLU A 121 -5.88 -18.68 28.73
C GLU A 121 -4.83 -19.80 28.74
N LYS A 122 -4.31 -20.11 29.92
CA LYS A 122 -3.31 -21.17 30.13
C LYS A 122 -3.87 -22.22 31.08
N GLU A 123 -3.32 -23.41 31.00
CA GLU A 123 -3.60 -24.49 31.94
C GLU A 123 -2.30 -24.85 32.66
N ASP A 124 -2.34 -24.84 33.99
CA ASP A 124 -1.18 -25.21 34.78
C ASP A 124 -0.93 -26.71 34.62
N ALA A 125 0.18 -27.07 33.98
CA ALA A 125 0.56 -28.45 33.68
C ALA A 125 0.69 -29.34 34.93
N LYS A 126 0.86 -28.75 36.12
CA LYS A 126 0.97 -29.51 37.38
C LYS A 126 -0.36 -29.71 38.11
N THR A 127 -1.31 -28.77 37.96
CA THR A 127 -2.55 -28.78 38.74
C THR A 127 -3.82 -28.93 37.90
N GLY A 128 -3.71 -28.88 36.56
CA GLY A 128 -4.84 -28.88 35.63
C GLY A 128 -5.74 -27.64 35.77
N ARG A 129 -5.34 -26.63 36.55
CA ARG A 129 -6.12 -25.42 36.77
C ARG A 129 -5.97 -24.50 35.58
N ARG A 130 -7.09 -24.16 34.96
CA ARG A 130 -7.16 -23.12 33.94
C ARG A 130 -7.07 -21.75 34.60
N TYR A 131 -6.14 -20.93 34.16
CA TYR A 131 -5.97 -19.55 34.60
C TYR A 131 -5.86 -18.61 33.40
N LYS A 132 -6.18 -17.33 33.63
CA LYS A 132 -6.05 -16.28 32.62
C LYS A 132 -4.89 -15.39 33.03
N GLU A 133 -3.92 -15.23 32.14
CA GLU A 133 -2.78 -14.35 32.32
C GLU A 133 -2.92 -13.14 31.42
N VAL A 134 -2.82 -11.94 31.99
CA VAL A 134 -2.84 -10.68 31.25
C VAL A 134 -1.41 -10.19 31.13
N GLY A 135 -0.89 -10.11 29.90
CA GLY A 135 0.50 -9.74 29.63
C GLY A 135 0.62 -8.66 28.57
N SER A 136 1.67 -7.81 28.67
CA SER A 136 2.07 -6.90 27.58
C SER A 136 2.65 -7.67 26.41
N ILE A 137 2.28 -7.32 25.18
CA ILE A 137 2.83 -7.93 23.96
C ILE A 137 4.32 -7.64 23.81
N PHE A 138 4.69 -6.38 24.01
CA PHE A 138 6.06 -5.92 23.84
C PHE A 138 6.84 -6.13 25.14
N ASP A 139 7.99 -6.77 25.03
CA ASP A 139 8.91 -6.99 26.15
C ASP A 139 9.87 -5.82 26.31
N LYS A 140 10.54 -5.47 25.20
CA LYS A 140 11.54 -4.40 25.15
C LYS A 140 11.25 -3.47 23.99
N CYS A 141 11.26 -2.18 24.28
CA CYS A 141 11.13 -1.08 23.34
C CYS A 141 12.15 -0.01 23.73
N ILE A 142 13.33 -0.02 23.12
CA ILE A 142 14.45 0.87 23.48
C ILE A 142 14.73 1.80 22.31
N VAL A 143 15.03 3.07 22.60
CA VAL A 143 15.51 4.06 21.63
C VAL A 143 16.74 4.72 22.19
N PHE A 144 17.85 4.66 21.47
CA PHE A 144 19.07 5.40 21.81
C PHE A 144 18.99 6.82 21.26
N GLU A 145 19.33 7.80 22.09
CA GLU A 145 19.31 9.23 21.69
C GLU A 145 20.47 9.58 20.74
N ASP A 146 21.62 8.93 20.94
CA ASP A 146 22.88 9.25 20.26
C ASP A 146 22.95 8.63 18.86
N ASP A 147 22.91 7.30 18.79
CA ASP A 147 23.04 6.54 17.53
C ASP A 147 21.70 6.26 16.86
N LEU A 148 20.61 6.72 17.47
CA LEU A 148 19.28 6.68 16.90
C LEU A 148 18.80 5.26 16.63
N GLU A 149 19.29 4.29 17.38
CA GLU A 149 18.95 2.89 17.22
C GLU A 149 17.72 2.52 18.03
N CYS A 150 16.84 1.74 17.43
CA CYS A 150 15.63 1.25 18.05
C CYS A 150 15.71 -0.27 18.17
N TYR A 151 15.32 -0.77 19.35
CA TYR A 151 15.24 -2.19 19.63
C TYR A 151 13.81 -2.53 20.03
N VAL A 152 13.23 -3.53 19.35
CA VAL A 152 11.87 -4.01 19.61
C VAL A 152 11.89 -5.52 19.77
N GLN A 153 11.24 -6.01 20.83
CA GLN A 153 11.07 -7.43 21.11
C GLN A 153 9.64 -7.75 21.52
N ILE A 154 9.09 -8.84 20.98
CA ILE A 154 7.80 -9.41 21.42
C ILE A 154 8.08 -10.49 22.47
N LYS A 155 7.29 -10.51 23.55
CA LYS A 155 7.38 -11.59 24.54
C LYS A 155 7.11 -12.94 23.90
N GLU A 156 7.82 -13.96 24.36
CA GLU A 156 7.71 -15.33 23.85
C GLU A 156 6.27 -15.84 23.79
N GLU A 157 5.48 -15.53 24.80
CA GLU A 157 4.09 -15.96 24.95
C GLU A 157 3.16 -15.43 23.83
N PHE A 158 3.50 -14.30 23.22
CA PHE A 158 2.71 -13.65 22.17
C PHE A 158 3.29 -13.88 20.76
N ARG A 159 4.32 -14.72 20.59
CA ARG A 159 4.90 -15.04 19.27
C ARG A 159 3.87 -15.61 18.29
N HIS A 160 2.92 -16.40 18.79
CA HIS A 160 1.84 -17.00 18.01
C HIS A 160 0.91 -15.98 17.33
N LEU A 161 0.96 -14.70 17.72
CA LEU A 161 0.19 -13.64 17.06
C LEU A 161 0.85 -13.13 15.77
N PHE A 162 2.16 -13.34 15.60
CA PHE A 162 2.94 -12.70 14.53
C PHE A 162 3.78 -13.67 13.69
N ASN A 163 4.31 -14.73 14.30
CA ASN A 163 5.23 -15.66 13.64
C ASN A 163 4.58 -17.02 13.33
N ASP A 164 3.94 -17.64 14.33
CA ASP A 164 3.41 -19.01 14.21
C ASP A 164 1.91 -18.99 13.90
N VAL A 165 1.57 -18.54 12.69
CA VAL A 165 0.17 -18.28 12.29
C VAL A 165 -0.29 -19.15 11.12
N ASP A 166 -1.28 -20.00 11.36
CA ASP A 166 -1.93 -20.82 10.30
C ASP A 166 -2.70 -19.96 9.30
N SER A 167 -3.37 -18.92 9.82
CA SER A 167 -4.11 -17.95 9.02
C SER A 167 -3.65 -16.54 9.34
N TRP A 168 -3.36 -15.76 8.31
CA TRP A 168 -2.72 -14.47 8.45
C TRP A 168 -3.33 -13.40 7.57
N THR A 169 -3.23 -12.17 8.06
CA THR A 169 -3.44 -10.95 7.31
C THR A 169 -2.08 -10.41 6.89
N ARG A 170 -1.95 -10.03 5.63
CA ARG A 170 -0.75 -9.33 5.13
C ARG A 170 -1.13 -8.15 4.25
N PHE A 171 -0.28 -7.13 4.26
CA PHE A 171 -0.41 -5.97 3.39
C PHE A 171 0.89 -5.18 3.26
N SER A 172 0.88 -4.21 2.34
CA SER A 172 1.98 -3.29 2.14
C SER A 172 2.04 -2.16 3.15
N LEU A 173 3.15 -2.04 3.87
CA LEU A 173 3.38 -0.92 4.79
C LEU A 173 3.41 0.41 4.04
N SER A 174 4.03 0.47 2.86
CA SER A 174 4.04 1.70 2.04
C SER A 174 2.64 2.14 1.60
N GLN A 175 1.73 1.20 1.34
CA GLN A 175 0.31 1.52 1.09
C GLN A 175 -0.38 2.00 2.37
N TYR A 176 -0.16 1.30 3.48
CA TYR A 176 -0.77 1.60 4.77
C TYR A 176 -0.39 2.99 5.30
N VAL A 177 0.89 3.35 5.19
CA VAL A 177 1.45 4.63 5.66
C VAL A 177 0.90 5.83 4.88
N ARG A 178 0.49 5.63 3.63
CA ARG A 178 -0.13 6.68 2.80
C ARG A 178 -1.55 7.03 3.25
N LEU A 179 -2.25 6.11 3.91
CA LEU A 179 -3.57 6.36 4.47
C LEU A 179 -3.46 7.40 5.59
N LYS A 180 -4.34 8.39 5.60
CA LYS A 180 -4.32 9.49 6.58
C LYS A 180 -5.42 9.33 7.61
N ALA A 181 -6.63 8.98 7.17
CA ALA A 181 -7.74 8.80 8.08
C ALA A 181 -7.60 7.53 8.91
N ARG A 182 -7.81 7.67 10.22
CA ARG A 182 -7.86 6.57 11.19
C ARG A 182 -8.80 5.45 10.76
N TYR A 183 -10.03 5.82 10.35
CA TYR A 183 -11.01 4.84 9.91
C TYR A 183 -10.57 4.12 8.63
N SER A 184 -9.94 4.82 7.69
CA SER A 184 -9.40 4.20 6.47
C SER A 184 -8.35 3.14 6.81
N LYS A 185 -7.46 3.42 7.77
CA LYS A 185 -6.47 2.46 8.25
C LYS A 185 -7.11 1.22 8.88
N ALA A 186 -8.08 1.41 9.78
CA ALA A 186 -8.79 0.30 10.41
C ALA A 186 -9.49 -0.59 9.35
N LEU A 187 -10.24 0.04 8.44
CA LEU A 187 -10.95 -0.67 7.38
C LEU A 187 -9.99 -1.34 6.40
N PHE A 188 -8.89 -0.69 6.01
CA PHE A 188 -7.87 -1.26 5.12
C PHE A 188 -7.38 -2.63 5.63
N ARG A 189 -7.05 -2.73 6.92
CA ARG A 189 -6.59 -3.99 7.52
C ARG A 189 -7.67 -5.06 7.49
N GLN A 190 -8.90 -4.68 7.85
CA GLN A 190 -10.04 -5.58 7.84
C GLN A 190 -10.37 -6.10 6.44
N LEU A 191 -10.23 -5.28 5.40
CA LEU A 191 -10.42 -5.71 4.01
C LEU A 191 -9.24 -6.56 3.52
N LYS A 192 -7.99 -6.22 3.89
CA LYS A 192 -6.79 -6.98 3.48
C LYS A 192 -6.76 -8.41 4.02
N GLN A 193 -7.41 -8.68 5.16
CA GLN A 193 -7.63 -10.05 5.65
C GLN A 193 -8.38 -10.92 4.62
N PHE A 194 -9.31 -10.33 3.87
CA PHE A 194 -10.14 -11.03 2.87
C PHE A 194 -9.70 -10.75 1.43
N ARG A 195 -8.45 -10.28 1.21
CA ARG A 195 -7.98 -9.82 -0.11
C ARG A 195 -8.14 -10.85 -1.23
N THR A 196 -8.04 -12.15 -0.92
CA THR A 196 -8.17 -13.26 -1.88
C THR A 196 -9.60 -13.69 -2.12
N THR A 197 -10.53 -13.30 -1.25
CA THR A 197 -11.96 -13.60 -1.37
C THR A 197 -12.70 -12.45 -2.05
N GLY A 198 -12.25 -11.21 -1.84
CA GLY A 198 -12.82 -10.02 -2.48
C GLY A 198 -14.13 -9.53 -1.87
N ILE A 199 -14.54 -10.06 -0.71
CA ILE A 199 -15.78 -9.67 -0.04
C ILE A 199 -15.61 -9.67 1.47
N ARG A 200 -16.16 -8.64 2.12
CA ARG A 200 -16.27 -8.58 3.58
C ARG A 200 -17.59 -7.90 3.98
N LYS A 201 -18.38 -8.62 4.78
CA LYS A 201 -19.64 -8.13 5.34
C LYS A 201 -19.51 -7.89 6.84
N PHE A 202 -20.02 -6.76 7.30
CA PHE A 202 -20.12 -6.39 8.70
C PHE A 202 -21.60 -6.15 9.05
N THR A 203 -22.08 -6.69 10.17
CA THR A 203 -23.34 -6.19 10.73
C THR A 203 -23.17 -4.74 11.17
N TYR A 204 -24.26 -4.00 11.26
CA TYR A 204 -24.21 -2.58 11.64
C TYR A 204 -23.50 -2.38 13.00
N GLU A 205 -23.84 -3.20 13.98
CA GLU A 205 -23.27 -3.16 15.33
C GLU A 205 -21.78 -3.54 15.33
N ASN A 206 -21.43 -4.63 14.65
CA ASN A 206 -20.04 -5.08 14.54
C ASN A 206 -19.15 -4.06 13.81
N PHE A 207 -19.67 -3.44 12.74
CA PHE A 207 -18.94 -2.39 12.03
C PHE A 207 -18.61 -1.21 12.95
N ARG A 208 -19.57 -0.77 13.78
CA ARG A 208 -19.34 0.31 14.75
C ARG A 208 -18.32 -0.07 15.81
N GLN A 209 -18.38 -1.30 16.31
CA GLN A 209 -17.47 -1.80 17.32
C GLN A 209 -16.03 -1.89 16.79
N ILE A 210 -15.81 -2.58 15.66
CA ILE A 210 -14.48 -2.74 15.05
C ILE A 210 -13.87 -1.40 14.68
N MET A 211 -14.67 -0.52 14.08
CA MET A 211 -14.19 0.80 13.64
C MET A 211 -14.10 1.80 14.80
N LYS A 212 -14.51 1.44 16.03
CA LYS A 212 -14.58 2.31 17.22
C LYS A 212 -15.34 3.62 16.96
N ILE A 213 -16.49 3.52 16.29
CA ILE A 213 -17.33 4.67 15.95
C ILE A 213 -18.09 5.12 17.20
N PRO A 214 -18.00 6.40 17.62
CA PRO A 214 -18.73 6.90 18.78
C PRO A 214 -20.24 6.69 18.66
N GLU A 215 -20.91 6.37 19.77
CA GLU A 215 -22.37 6.13 19.79
C GLU A 215 -23.17 7.33 19.25
N THR A 216 -22.68 8.55 19.50
CA THR A 216 -23.26 9.81 19.02
C THR A 216 -23.35 9.93 17.50
N TYR A 217 -22.61 9.12 16.73
CA TYR A 217 -22.68 9.14 15.29
C TYR A 217 -23.97 8.49 14.80
N GLN A 218 -24.86 9.31 14.26
CA GLN A 218 -26.01 8.84 13.49
C GLN A 218 -25.57 8.27 12.14
N THR A 219 -26.45 7.52 11.47
CA THR A 219 -26.18 6.88 10.17
C THR A 219 -25.64 7.86 9.12
N ASN A 220 -26.15 9.10 9.08
CA ASN A 220 -25.63 10.11 8.15
C ASN A 220 -24.20 10.55 8.51
N ASN A 221 -23.89 10.70 9.80
CA ASN A 221 -22.54 11.01 10.28
C ASN A 221 -21.56 9.90 9.91
N ILE A 222 -21.97 8.63 10.03
CA ILE A 222 -21.18 7.46 9.60
C ILE A 222 -20.91 7.53 8.10
N LYS A 223 -21.94 7.80 7.28
CA LYS A 223 -21.77 7.94 5.83
C LYS A 223 -20.77 9.04 5.47
N GLN A 224 -20.95 10.23 6.03
CA GLN A 224 -20.15 11.41 5.67
C GLN A 224 -18.74 11.41 6.26
N ARG A 225 -18.57 10.96 7.50
CA ARG A 225 -17.29 11.06 8.23
C ARG A 225 -16.46 9.78 8.22
N VAL A 226 -17.09 8.63 7.93
CA VAL A 226 -16.42 7.32 7.94
C VAL A 226 -16.41 6.74 6.53
N LEU A 227 -17.57 6.42 5.97
CA LEU A 227 -17.66 5.64 4.73
C LEU A 227 -17.10 6.38 3.51
N ILE A 228 -17.52 7.63 3.26
CA ILE A 228 -17.01 8.41 2.11
C ILE A 228 -15.49 8.59 2.17
N PRO A 229 -14.89 9.09 3.27
CA PRO A 229 -13.43 9.22 3.37
C PRO A 229 -12.70 7.89 3.21
N CYS A 230 -13.25 6.79 3.76
CA CYS A 230 -12.67 5.46 3.59
C CYS A 230 -12.69 5.03 2.12
N MET A 231 -13.82 5.14 1.43
CA MET A 231 -13.93 4.72 0.04
C MET A 231 -12.99 5.55 -0.87
N GLU A 232 -12.85 6.85 -0.61
CA GLU A 232 -11.93 7.71 -1.34
C GLU A 232 -10.46 7.33 -1.09
N GLU A 233 -10.04 7.12 0.16
CA GLU A 233 -8.66 6.74 0.48
C GLU A 233 -8.30 5.29 0.10
N LEU A 234 -9.27 4.37 0.10
CA LEU A 234 -9.05 2.94 -0.17
C LEU A 234 -9.16 2.58 -1.65
N SER A 235 -9.91 3.34 -2.43
CA SER A 235 -10.06 3.12 -3.88
C SER A 235 -8.75 2.92 -4.65
N PRO A 236 -7.60 3.56 -4.34
CA PRO A 236 -6.36 3.30 -5.07
C PRO A 236 -5.81 1.88 -4.87
N TYR A 237 -6.13 1.23 -3.75
CA TYR A 237 -5.51 -0.03 -3.33
C TYR A 237 -6.38 -1.26 -3.57
N PHE A 238 -7.66 -1.08 -3.88
CA PHE A 238 -8.62 -2.15 -4.14
C PHE A 238 -9.32 -1.92 -5.49
N GLN A 239 -9.04 -2.79 -6.46
CA GLN A 239 -9.67 -2.72 -7.78
C GLN A 239 -11.18 -2.99 -7.68
N ASN A 240 -11.99 -2.13 -8.28
CA ASN A 240 -13.46 -2.21 -8.28
C ASN A 240 -14.07 -2.27 -6.86
N LEU A 241 -13.49 -1.51 -5.92
CA LEU A 241 -14.03 -1.40 -4.56
C LEU A 241 -15.45 -0.81 -4.56
N ASN A 242 -16.41 -1.55 -4.02
CA ASN A 242 -17.81 -1.16 -3.92
C ASN A 242 -18.33 -1.38 -2.49
N LEU A 243 -19.33 -0.60 -2.11
CA LEU A 243 -20.02 -0.66 -0.82
C LEU A 243 -21.53 -0.77 -1.04
N THR A 244 -22.10 -1.88 -0.62
CA THR A 244 -23.55 -2.12 -0.59
C THR A 244 -24.07 -2.01 0.83
N VAL A 245 -25.13 -1.20 1.02
CA VAL A 245 -25.83 -1.08 2.30
C VAL A 245 -27.01 -2.05 2.30
N ILE A 246 -27.02 -2.98 3.26
CA ILE A 246 -28.10 -3.96 3.41
C ILE A 246 -29.06 -3.42 4.47
N TYR A 247 -30.35 -3.34 4.14
CA TYR A 247 -31.40 -2.84 5.02
C TYR A 247 -32.17 -3.98 5.71
N ARG A 248 -32.72 -3.73 6.90
CA ARG A 248 -33.57 -4.70 7.62
C ARG A 248 -34.89 -4.89 6.86
N LYS A 249 -35.28 -6.15 6.64
CA LYS A 249 -36.59 -6.49 6.06
C LYS A 249 -37.69 -6.42 7.13
N GLY A 250 -38.91 -6.04 6.75
CA GLY A 250 -40.09 -6.11 7.62
C GLY A 250 -40.20 -5.03 8.71
N GLN A 251 -39.40 -3.96 8.66
CA GLN A 251 -39.51 -2.82 9.59
C GLN A 251 -39.88 -1.52 8.86
N ARG A 252 -40.64 -0.64 9.51
CA ARG A 252 -40.97 0.70 8.97
C ARG A 252 -39.69 1.55 8.89
N GLY A 253 -39.37 2.01 7.69
CA GLY A 253 -38.20 2.85 7.40
C GLY A 253 -36.94 2.08 6.98
N ARG A 254 -36.01 2.77 6.31
CA ARG A 254 -34.74 2.19 5.82
C ARG A 254 -33.70 2.11 6.93
N LYS A 255 -33.82 1.12 7.82
CA LYS A 255 -32.81 0.86 8.87
C LYS A 255 -31.68 -0.02 8.33
N THR A 256 -30.43 0.42 8.51
CA THR A 256 -29.24 -0.33 8.06
C THR A 256 -29.05 -1.57 8.93
N ALA A 257 -28.93 -2.73 8.29
CA ALA A 257 -28.63 -4.02 8.93
C ALA A 257 -27.13 -4.36 8.85
N ALA A 258 -26.51 -4.09 7.70
CA ALA A 258 -25.12 -4.45 7.44
C ALA A 258 -24.49 -3.58 6.34
N TYR A 259 -23.16 -3.53 6.36
CA TYR A 259 -22.34 -2.99 5.29
C TYR A 259 -21.59 -4.14 4.62
N GLN A 260 -21.68 -4.22 3.29
CA GLN A 260 -20.96 -5.21 2.50
C GLN A 260 -19.99 -4.50 1.57
N PHE A 261 -18.70 -4.79 1.75
CA PHE A 261 -17.63 -4.31 0.88
C PHE A 261 -17.25 -5.42 -0.09
N THR A 262 -17.12 -5.09 -1.37
CA THR A 262 -16.68 -6.01 -2.43
C THR A 262 -15.61 -5.37 -3.29
N TRP A 263 -14.66 -6.16 -3.77
CA TRP A 263 -13.61 -5.73 -4.69
C TRP A 263 -13.12 -6.93 -5.50
N ARG A 264 -12.34 -6.67 -6.56
CA ARG A 264 -11.75 -7.75 -7.35
C ARG A 264 -10.72 -8.52 -6.50
N PRO A 265 -10.89 -9.85 -6.32
CA PRO A 265 -9.96 -10.63 -5.51
C PRO A 265 -8.54 -10.60 -6.05
N GLU A 266 -7.58 -10.54 -5.15
CA GLU A 266 -6.15 -10.66 -5.47
C GLU A 266 -5.73 -12.12 -5.60
N ALA A 267 -4.76 -12.41 -6.48
CA ALA A 267 -4.17 -13.74 -6.55
C ALA A 267 -3.47 -14.10 -5.22
N ARG A 268 -3.51 -15.38 -4.82
CA ARG A 268 -2.92 -15.83 -3.53
C ARG A 268 -1.45 -15.43 -3.40
N LEU A 269 -0.69 -15.57 -4.49
CA LEU A 269 0.75 -15.29 -4.56
C LEU A 269 1.11 -13.87 -5.04
N SER A 270 0.12 -12.99 -5.29
CA SER A 270 0.42 -11.62 -5.74
C SER A 270 1.20 -10.84 -4.68
N LYS A 271 2.28 -10.17 -5.08
CA LYS A 271 2.99 -9.26 -4.18
C LYS A 271 2.24 -7.94 -4.09
N ASP A 272 2.06 -7.44 -2.87
CA ASP A 272 1.37 -6.16 -2.60
C ASP A 272 2.30 -4.95 -2.84
N PHE A 273 3.56 -5.21 -3.19
CA PHE A 273 4.61 -4.24 -3.45
C PHE A 273 4.97 -4.30 -4.91
N ARG A 274 4.91 -3.17 -5.61
CA ARG A 274 5.54 -3.09 -6.93
C ARG A 274 6.87 -2.36 -6.75
N LYS A 275 7.93 -2.87 -7.37
CA LYS A 275 9.24 -2.19 -7.34
C LYS A 275 9.23 -0.89 -8.15
N ASN A 276 8.24 -0.72 -9.02
CA ASN A 276 8.12 0.40 -9.93
C ASN A 276 7.05 1.39 -9.42
N THR A 277 7.49 2.56 -8.93
CA THR A 277 6.63 3.62 -8.39
C THR A 277 5.59 4.13 -9.40
N VAL A 278 5.95 4.24 -10.69
CA VAL A 278 5.00 4.66 -11.73
C VAL A 278 3.92 3.62 -11.90
N LEU A 279 4.29 2.34 -11.89
CA LEU A 279 3.33 1.26 -11.98
C LEU A 279 2.36 1.27 -10.78
N GLU A 280 2.84 1.55 -9.56
CA GLU A 280 1.97 1.72 -8.39
C GLU A 280 0.98 2.88 -8.58
N GLU A 281 1.46 4.02 -9.10
CA GLU A 281 0.60 5.17 -9.38
C GLU A 281 -0.41 4.92 -10.49
N SER A 282 -0.01 4.36 -11.63
CA SER A 282 -0.93 4.03 -12.73
C SER A 282 -2.08 3.14 -12.26
N VAL A 283 -1.77 2.13 -11.45
CA VAL A 283 -2.76 1.20 -10.88
C VAL A 283 -3.67 1.92 -9.90
N ALA A 284 -3.10 2.75 -9.03
CA ALA A 284 -3.84 3.55 -8.09
C ALA A 284 -4.87 4.44 -8.81
N ILE A 285 -4.43 5.21 -9.80
CA ILE A 285 -5.33 6.09 -10.55
C ILE A 285 -6.37 5.29 -11.33
N TYR A 286 -5.97 4.20 -11.96
CA TYR A 286 -6.90 3.30 -12.65
C TYR A 286 -8.00 2.78 -11.70
N ASN A 287 -7.63 2.26 -10.52
CA ASN A 287 -8.59 1.74 -9.55
C ASN A 287 -9.56 2.83 -9.05
N ILE A 288 -9.10 4.08 -8.89
CA ILE A 288 -9.96 5.22 -8.54
C ILE A 288 -10.93 5.51 -9.70
N ARG A 289 -10.45 5.50 -10.95
CA ARG A 289 -11.25 5.82 -12.14
C ARG A 289 -12.35 4.80 -12.39
N THR A 290 -12.02 3.52 -12.31
CA THR A 290 -12.98 2.43 -12.52
C THR A 290 -13.84 2.15 -11.30
N ASN A 291 -13.66 2.89 -10.20
CA ASN A 291 -14.47 2.69 -9.01
C ASN A 291 -15.96 2.98 -9.30
N PRO A 292 -16.87 2.00 -9.09
CA PRO A 292 -18.29 2.17 -9.39
C PRO A 292 -19.03 2.96 -8.31
N TRP A 293 -18.52 2.99 -7.08
CA TRP A 293 -19.21 3.61 -5.95
C TRP A 293 -18.94 5.11 -5.82
N LEU A 294 -17.76 5.56 -6.24
CA LEU A 294 -17.37 6.97 -6.16
C LEU A 294 -18.00 7.76 -7.30
N ASN A 295 -18.61 8.90 -6.98
CA ASN A 295 -19.01 9.85 -8.00
C ASN A 295 -17.80 10.61 -8.58
N VAL A 296 -18.03 11.31 -9.67
CA VAL A 296 -17.05 12.13 -10.40
C VAL A 296 -16.22 13.04 -9.48
N LYS A 297 -16.85 13.76 -8.56
CA LYS A 297 -16.16 14.65 -7.61
C LYS A 297 -15.34 13.85 -6.59
N GLN A 298 -15.89 12.78 -6.05
CA GLN A 298 -15.21 11.91 -5.08
C GLN A 298 -14.01 11.19 -5.69
N LYS A 299 -14.07 10.83 -6.98
CA LYS A 299 -12.91 10.32 -7.74
C LYS A 299 -11.80 11.37 -7.78
N CYS A 300 -12.12 12.65 -8.02
CA CYS A 300 -11.12 13.73 -7.93
C CYS A 300 -10.55 13.87 -6.53
N ASP A 301 -11.41 13.85 -5.50
CA ASP A 301 -10.99 13.99 -4.11
C ASP A 301 -10.12 12.79 -3.67
N ALA A 302 -10.36 11.60 -4.21
CA ALA A 302 -9.50 10.42 -4.04
C ALA A 302 -8.13 10.60 -4.70
N ILE A 303 -8.08 11.12 -5.93
CA ILE A 303 -6.81 11.47 -6.62
C ILE A 303 -6.04 12.53 -5.82
N ASP A 304 -6.72 13.58 -5.36
CA ASP A 304 -6.12 14.64 -4.56
C ASP A 304 -5.52 14.06 -3.27
N ARG A 305 -6.24 13.18 -2.56
CA ARG A 305 -5.70 12.51 -1.36
C ARG A 305 -4.51 11.61 -1.67
N TYR A 306 -4.59 10.78 -2.71
CA TYR A 306 -3.52 9.87 -3.09
C TYR A 306 -2.22 10.60 -3.43
N ARG A 307 -2.34 11.75 -4.11
CA ARG A 307 -1.22 12.62 -4.51
C ARG A 307 -0.84 13.67 -3.46
N GLU A 308 -1.47 13.67 -2.30
CA GLU A 308 -1.27 14.67 -1.24
C GLU A 308 -1.49 16.13 -1.72
N LEU A 309 -2.42 16.33 -2.65
CA LEU A 309 -2.85 17.64 -3.14
C LEU A 309 -3.94 18.23 -2.24
N LYS A 310 -4.14 19.55 -2.35
CA LYS A 310 -5.27 20.22 -1.70
C LYS A 310 -6.59 19.71 -2.30
N LEU A 311 -7.52 19.27 -1.45
CA LEU A 311 -8.84 18.79 -1.87
C LEU A 311 -9.55 19.78 -2.80
N GLY A 312 -10.14 19.26 -3.88
CA GLY A 312 -10.83 20.01 -4.91
C GLY A 312 -9.94 20.61 -6.00
N THR A 313 -8.63 20.33 -5.98
CA THR A 313 -7.70 20.81 -7.02
C THR A 313 -7.98 20.11 -8.34
N THR A 314 -8.06 18.78 -8.32
CA THR A 314 -8.35 17.97 -9.51
C THR A 314 -9.75 18.27 -10.05
N TYR A 315 -10.74 18.47 -9.17
CA TYR A 315 -12.11 18.79 -9.58
C TYR A 315 -12.24 20.15 -10.27
N LYS A 316 -11.51 21.18 -9.81
CA LYS A 316 -11.48 22.49 -10.47
C LYS A 316 -10.94 22.39 -11.89
N LYS A 317 -9.82 21.68 -12.05
CA LYS A 317 -9.18 21.47 -13.37
C LYS A 317 -10.12 20.74 -14.33
N TYR A 318 -10.81 19.70 -13.84
CA TYR A 318 -11.81 19.00 -14.63
C TYR A 318 -12.93 19.90 -15.13
N ARG A 319 -13.51 20.70 -14.22
CA ARG A 319 -14.61 21.61 -14.57
C ARG A 319 -14.19 22.64 -15.61
N SER A 320 -12.95 23.13 -15.57
CA SER A 320 -12.42 24.06 -16.58
C SER A 320 -12.12 23.41 -17.93
N ALA A 321 -12.00 22.09 -18.00
CA ALA A 321 -11.42 21.39 -19.14
C ALA A 321 -12.42 20.57 -20.01
N HIS A 322 -13.75 20.61 -19.81
CA HIS A 322 -14.64 19.61 -20.44
C HIS A 322 -15.77 20.03 -21.38
N ARG A 323 -15.84 19.28 -22.50
CA ARG A 323 -17.02 18.50 -22.90
C ARG A 323 -16.79 16.98 -23.14
N GLY A 324 -15.62 16.37 -22.86
CA GLY A 324 -15.47 14.93 -23.14
C GLY A 324 -14.21 14.16 -22.72
N THR A 325 -13.51 14.48 -21.62
CA THR A 325 -12.23 13.79 -21.28
C THR A 325 -12.10 13.35 -19.82
N TYR A 326 -12.78 12.28 -19.37
CA TYR A 326 -12.88 11.79 -17.97
C TYR A 326 -11.54 11.55 -17.17
N PHE A 327 -10.48 12.34 -17.29
CA PHE A 327 -10.08 13.44 -16.39
C PHE A 327 -8.64 13.92 -16.70
N LEU A 328 -8.51 15.11 -17.35
CA LEU A 328 -7.31 15.97 -17.62
C LEU A 328 -6.36 15.52 -18.77
N ASP A 329 -5.96 16.32 -19.77
CA ASP A 329 -5.93 17.78 -19.99
C ASP A 329 -6.28 18.15 -21.46
N ASN A 330 -6.84 19.34 -21.68
CA ASN A 330 -7.17 19.86 -23.02
C ASN A 330 -5.91 20.51 -23.64
N PHE A 331 -5.44 19.99 -24.76
CA PHE A 331 -4.07 20.09 -25.30
C PHE A 331 -3.61 21.43 -25.92
N LYS A 332 -4.31 22.56 -25.75
CA LYS A 332 -4.08 23.72 -26.63
C LYS A 332 -3.12 24.82 -26.14
N ASP A 333 -2.75 24.88 -24.86
CA ASP A 333 -1.91 25.98 -24.33
C ASP A 333 -0.70 25.50 -23.51
N LEU A 334 0.43 25.21 -24.16
CA LEU A 334 1.67 24.71 -23.53
C LEU A 334 2.93 25.53 -23.86
N ARG A 335 2.90 26.85 -23.72
CA ARG A 335 4.15 27.67 -23.62
C ARG A 335 4.78 27.67 -22.23
N LYS A 336 4.21 26.96 -21.24
CA LYS A 336 4.76 26.88 -19.88
C LYS A 336 4.79 25.43 -19.39
N LYS A 337 5.99 25.00 -18.97
CA LYS A 337 6.33 23.71 -18.36
C LYS A 337 5.41 23.39 -17.17
N THR A 338 4.33 22.64 -17.36
CA THR A 338 3.64 21.87 -16.30
C THR A 338 2.73 20.79 -16.89
N ARG A 339 3.35 19.62 -17.08
CA ARG A 339 2.92 18.22 -17.14
C ARG A 339 1.44 17.82 -16.86
N PRO A 340 0.81 17.00 -17.74
CA PRO A 340 -0.57 16.52 -17.58
C PRO A 340 -0.74 15.29 -16.68
N ILE A 341 -1.98 15.03 -16.25
CA ILE A 341 -2.36 13.98 -15.29
C ILE A 341 -2.94 12.78 -16.06
N LEU A 342 -2.17 11.68 -16.07
CA LEU A 342 -2.22 10.47 -16.93
C LEU A 342 -1.58 10.65 -18.33
N ILE A 343 -0.64 9.83 -18.79
CA ILE A 343 0.79 9.82 -18.40
C ILE A 343 1.73 10.32 -19.55
N SER A 344 1.49 11.45 -20.23
CA SER A 344 2.62 12.08 -20.99
C SER A 344 3.73 12.58 -20.04
N SER A 345 3.34 13.05 -18.85
CA SER A 345 4.25 13.52 -17.81
C SER A 345 5.03 12.45 -17.06
N HIS A 346 4.58 11.18 -17.07
CA HIS A 346 5.40 10.08 -16.58
C HIS A 346 6.12 9.37 -17.72
N LEU A 347 5.71 9.46 -18.99
CA LEU A 347 6.60 9.13 -20.11
C LEU A 347 7.92 9.88 -19.96
N ASP A 348 7.91 11.20 -19.67
CA ASP A 348 9.08 12.02 -19.25
C ASP A 348 9.99 11.33 -18.22
N SER A 349 9.42 10.68 -17.20
CA SER A 349 10.18 9.96 -16.18
C SER A 349 10.55 8.54 -16.60
N VAL A 350 9.72 7.88 -17.40
CA VAL A 350 9.93 6.56 -18.00
C VAL A 350 11.05 6.63 -19.04
N TRP A 351 11.29 7.78 -19.69
CA TRP A 351 12.48 8.03 -20.53
C TRP A 351 13.77 7.80 -19.73
N ASN A 352 13.78 8.02 -18.41
CA ASN A 352 14.93 7.77 -17.54
C ASN A 352 14.95 6.35 -16.93
N TYR A 353 13.96 5.50 -17.19
CA TYR A 353 13.89 4.17 -16.60
C TYR A 353 14.76 3.13 -17.31
N SER A 354 15.19 2.09 -16.60
CA SER A 354 15.80 0.91 -17.22
C SER A 354 14.76 0.18 -18.08
N SER A 355 15.20 -0.48 -19.16
CA SER A 355 14.37 -1.30 -20.06
C SER A 355 13.40 -2.22 -19.31
N ASN A 356 13.88 -2.91 -18.27
CA ASN A 356 13.05 -3.80 -17.42
C ASN A 356 11.86 -3.08 -16.76
N LYS A 357 12.06 -1.85 -16.27
CA LYS A 357 10.99 -1.08 -15.64
C LYS A 357 9.96 -0.59 -16.66
N VAL A 358 10.39 -0.29 -17.89
CA VAL A 358 9.47 0.07 -18.98
C VAL A 358 8.60 -1.13 -19.34
N LEU A 359 9.22 -2.31 -19.46
CA LEU A 359 8.53 -3.56 -19.75
C LEU A 359 7.46 -3.92 -18.69
N ASP A 360 7.74 -3.69 -17.40
CA ASP A 360 6.76 -3.88 -16.33
C ASP A 360 5.49 -3.00 -16.53
N VAL A 361 5.65 -1.78 -17.05
CA VAL A 361 4.53 -0.86 -17.32
C VAL A 361 3.75 -1.34 -18.55
N ILE A 362 4.45 -1.72 -19.62
CA ILE A 362 3.85 -2.29 -20.83
C ILE A 362 3.00 -3.51 -20.50
N ASN A 363 3.54 -4.47 -19.73
CA ASN A 363 2.81 -5.69 -19.34
C ASN A 363 1.51 -5.36 -18.58
N PHE A 364 1.51 -4.29 -17.78
CA PHE A 364 0.32 -3.83 -17.09
C PHE A 364 -0.70 -3.20 -18.05
N TYR A 365 -0.26 -2.34 -18.97
CA TYR A 365 -1.16 -1.77 -19.99
C TYR A 365 -1.73 -2.86 -20.91
N SER A 366 -0.92 -3.82 -21.35
CA SER A 366 -1.39 -4.99 -22.11
C SER A 366 -2.46 -5.77 -21.34
N LYS A 367 -2.28 -5.96 -20.03
CA LYS A 367 -3.32 -6.57 -19.18
C LYS A 367 -4.61 -5.74 -19.15
N LEU A 368 -4.51 -4.41 -19.00
CA LEU A 368 -5.68 -3.53 -18.99
C LEU A 368 -6.40 -3.50 -20.35
N LEU A 369 -5.63 -3.57 -21.44
CA LEU A 369 -6.14 -3.66 -22.81
C LEU A 369 -6.96 -4.94 -22.97
N LYS A 370 -6.42 -6.09 -22.55
CA LYS A 370 -7.12 -7.39 -22.52
C LYS A 370 -8.37 -7.39 -21.63
N GLU A 371 -8.40 -6.55 -20.59
CA GLU A 371 -9.56 -6.38 -19.70
C GLU A 371 -10.61 -5.39 -20.24
N GLY A 372 -10.36 -4.77 -21.40
CA GLY A 372 -11.26 -3.79 -22.02
C GLY A 372 -11.41 -2.51 -21.19
N ALA A 373 -10.36 -2.13 -20.45
CA ALA A 373 -10.43 -1.07 -19.47
C ALA A 373 -9.59 0.18 -19.81
N LEU A 374 -8.83 0.13 -20.92
CA LEU A 374 -8.15 1.30 -21.48
C LEU A 374 -9.13 2.21 -22.23
N THR A 375 -8.82 3.49 -22.31
CA THR A 375 -9.51 4.46 -23.19
C THR A 375 -8.71 4.70 -24.47
N GLU A 376 -9.30 5.34 -25.49
CA GLU A 376 -8.62 5.63 -26.76
C GLU A 376 -7.29 6.38 -26.58
N GLY A 377 -7.23 7.35 -25.64
CA GLY A 377 -5.97 8.04 -25.33
C GLY A 377 -4.95 7.17 -24.59
N ASP A 378 -5.39 6.17 -23.82
CA ASP A 378 -4.48 5.23 -23.16
C ASP A 378 -3.83 4.26 -24.17
N ILE A 379 -4.42 4.09 -25.37
CA ILE A 379 -3.85 3.29 -26.47
C ILE A 379 -2.65 4.02 -27.08
N ASP A 380 -2.77 5.31 -27.34
CA ASP A 380 -1.64 6.09 -27.86
C ASP A 380 -0.47 6.09 -26.85
N ASP A 381 -0.77 6.22 -25.54
CA ASP A 381 0.23 6.09 -24.47
C ASP A 381 0.87 4.69 -24.44
N PHE A 382 0.08 3.64 -24.66
CA PHE A 382 0.57 2.27 -24.71
C PHE A 382 1.57 2.08 -25.85
N VAL A 383 1.24 2.50 -27.07
CA VAL A 383 2.13 2.43 -28.24
C VAL A 383 3.43 3.19 -27.99
N ALA A 384 3.35 4.40 -27.41
CA ALA A 384 4.53 5.20 -27.07
C ALA A 384 5.46 4.50 -26.06
N LEU A 385 4.91 3.74 -25.11
CA LEU A 385 5.71 2.93 -24.16
C LEU A 385 6.42 1.77 -24.87
N GLU A 386 5.74 1.09 -25.78
CA GLU A 386 6.30 -0.02 -26.56
C GLU A 386 7.47 0.45 -27.42
N GLU A 387 7.32 1.57 -28.14
CA GLU A 387 8.40 2.19 -28.90
C GLU A 387 9.59 2.59 -28.04
N LEU A 388 9.33 3.19 -26.87
CA LEU A 388 10.36 3.59 -25.93
C LEU A 388 11.20 2.39 -25.46
N TYR A 389 10.54 1.26 -25.20
CA TYR A 389 11.23 0.03 -24.86
C TYR A 389 12.09 -0.49 -26.03
N LEU A 390 11.57 -0.49 -27.26
CA LEU A 390 12.33 -0.92 -28.45
C LEU A 390 13.58 -0.06 -28.68
N ARG A 391 13.44 1.28 -28.62
CA ARG A 391 14.57 2.22 -28.74
C ARG A 391 15.63 1.99 -27.67
N LYS A 392 15.24 1.68 -26.43
CA LYS A 392 16.17 1.39 -25.33
C LYS A 392 16.87 0.06 -25.50
N ARG A 393 16.13 -0.98 -25.89
CA ARG A 393 16.66 -2.30 -26.21
C ARG A 393 17.73 -2.21 -27.29
N GLN A 394 17.47 -1.47 -28.38
CA GLN A 394 18.45 -1.28 -29.45
C GLN A 394 19.75 -0.65 -28.93
N LYS A 395 19.67 0.41 -28.12
CA LYS A 395 20.84 1.04 -27.50
C LYS A 395 21.61 0.09 -26.58
N GLU A 396 20.93 -0.79 -25.83
CA GLU A 396 21.57 -1.79 -24.97
C GLU A 396 22.28 -2.88 -25.80
N LEU A 397 21.68 -3.32 -26.90
CA LEU A 397 22.27 -4.28 -27.84
C LEU A 397 23.50 -3.70 -28.55
N GLU A 398 23.43 -2.44 -29.01
CA GLU A 398 24.56 -1.74 -29.64
C GLU A 398 25.74 -1.58 -28.67
N LYS A 399 25.48 -1.17 -27.42
CA LYS A 399 26.52 -1.09 -26.38
C LYS A 399 27.14 -2.45 -26.07
N ALA A 400 26.34 -3.50 -25.95
CA ALA A 400 26.84 -4.85 -25.71
C ALA A 400 27.73 -5.34 -26.87
N LYS A 401 27.35 -5.04 -28.13
CA LYS A 401 28.14 -5.31 -29.33
C LYS A 401 29.47 -4.56 -29.32
N GLN A 402 29.45 -3.26 -28.99
CA GLN A 402 30.67 -2.44 -28.88
C GLN A 402 31.62 -2.96 -27.78
N GLN A 403 31.06 -3.41 -26.66
CA GLN A 403 31.83 -3.90 -25.50
C GLN A 403 32.16 -5.41 -25.56
N ARG A 404 31.75 -6.12 -26.61
CA ARG A 404 31.88 -7.59 -26.76
C ARG A 404 31.34 -8.38 -25.56
N LEU A 405 30.29 -7.87 -24.92
CA LEU A 405 29.62 -8.51 -23.79
C LEU A 405 28.33 -9.20 -24.24
N LYS A 406 27.89 -10.24 -23.50
CA LYS A 406 26.54 -10.79 -23.70
C LYS A 406 25.49 -9.74 -23.33
N PRO A 407 24.50 -9.47 -24.18
CA PRO A 407 23.45 -8.50 -23.87
C PRO A 407 22.58 -9.00 -22.71
N SER A 408 22.42 -8.17 -21.68
CA SER A 408 21.53 -8.43 -20.54
C SER A 408 20.20 -7.68 -20.74
N VAL A 409 19.41 -8.09 -21.74
CA VAL A 409 18.11 -7.46 -22.06
C VAL A 409 16.98 -8.40 -21.63
N SER A 410 15.99 -7.89 -20.90
CA SER A 410 14.77 -8.66 -20.62
C SER A 410 13.90 -8.79 -21.85
N GLU A 411 13.33 -9.96 -22.10
CA GLU A 411 12.43 -10.19 -23.22
C GLU A 411 10.96 -9.99 -22.82
N PRO A 412 10.13 -9.41 -23.70
CA PRO A 412 8.68 -9.35 -23.49
C PRO A 412 8.07 -10.75 -23.58
N ALA A 413 6.84 -10.89 -23.09
CA ALA A 413 6.14 -12.17 -23.15
C ALA A 413 5.86 -12.57 -24.61
N LYS A 414 5.99 -13.87 -24.91
CA LYS A 414 5.90 -14.44 -26.28
C LYS A 414 4.53 -14.26 -26.95
N ASP A 415 3.50 -13.92 -26.17
CA ASP A 415 2.13 -13.69 -26.62
C ASP A 415 1.83 -12.21 -26.87
N THR A 416 2.84 -11.34 -26.86
CA THR A 416 2.68 -9.89 -27.09
C THR A 416 3.17 -9.49 -28.47
N VAL A 417 2.55 -8.47 -29.06
CA VAL A 417 2.96 -7.95 -30.38
C VAL A 417 4.36 -7.37 -30.36
N LEU A 418 4.80 -6.86 -29.21
CA LEU A 418 6.21 -6.59 -28.94
C LEU A 418 7.17 -7.73 -29.27
N SER A 419 6.80 -8.99 -29.01
CA SER A 419 7.63 -10.15 -29.34
C SER A 419 7.73 -10.39 -30.86
N ALA A 420 6.67 -10.11 -31.61
CA ALA A 420 6.67 -10.20 -33.06
C ALA A 420 7.44 -9.03 -33.71
N VAL A 421 7.42 -7.85 -33.08
CA VAL A 421 8.10 -6.65 -33.60
C VAL A 421 9.60 -6.64 -33.23
N ILE A 422 10.03 -7.41 -32.24
CA ILE A 422 11.42 -7.50 -31.81
C ILE A 422 12.36 -7.96 -32.93
N ASP A 423 11.92 -8.83 -33.83
CA ASP A 423 12.76 -9.33 -34.93
C ASP A 423 13.23 -8.21 -35.86
N PHE A 424 12.45 -7.12 -35.96
CA PHE A 424 12.82 -5.92 -36.70
C PHE A 424 13.92 -5.08 -36.01
N THR A 425 14.22 -5.34 -34.73
CA THR A 425 15.19 -4.56 -33.91
C THR A 425 16.57 -5.21 -33.78
N THR A 426 16.89 -6.23 -34.59
CA THR A 426 18.19 -6.90 -34.52
C THR A 426 19.33 -5.97 -34.96
N PRO A 427 20.53 -6.04 -34.33
CA PRO A 427 21.65 -5.13 -34.62
C PRO A 427 22.29 -5.30 -36.01
N ASN A 428 21.75 -6.18 -36.85
CA ASN A 428 22.14 -6.38 -38.25
C ASN A 428 21.06 -5.90 -39.23
N ASN A 429 19.89 -5.48 -38.75
CA ASN A 429 18.82 -4.96 -39.59
C ASN A 429 19.09 -3.47 -39.87
N ARG A 430 19.33 -3.12 -41.14
CA ARG A 430 19.60 -1.73 -41.56
C ARG A 430 18.32 -0.88 -41.68
N ASP A 431 17.16 -1.54 -41.66
CA ASP A 431 15.84 -0.96 -41.94
C ASP A 431 14.97 -0.88 -40.67
N PHE A 432 15.48 -0.30 -39.57
CA PHE A 432 14.61 0.05 -38.45
C PHE A 432 13.74 1.25 -38.85
N ASP A 433 12.62 0.95 -39.49
CA ASP A 433 11.61 1.92 -39.89
C ASP A 433 10.67 2.20 -38.70
N GLU A 434 10.93 3.29 -37.99
CA GLU A 434 10.14 3.73 -36.84
C GLU A 434 8.65 3.91 -37.19
N ASP A 435 8.35 4.38 -38.41
CA ASP A 435 6.98 4.62 -38.85
C ASP A 435 6.23 3.31 -39.10
N ARG A 436 6.92 2.31 -39.70
CA ARG A 436 6.36 0.97 -39.89
C ARG A 436 6.12 0.27 -38.56
N VAL A 437 7.04 0.40 -37.61
CA VAL A 437 6.89 -0.15 -36.25
C VAL A 437 5.71 0.50 -35.53
N HIS A 438 5.62 1.83 -35.54
CA HIS A 438 4.50 2.57 -34.96
C HIS A 438 3.16 2.08 -35.51
N LYS A 439 3.06 1.95 -36.84
CA LYS A 439 1.83 1.53 -37.51
C LYS A 439 1.38 0.13 -37.08
N VAL A 440 2.30 -0.83 -37.02
CA VAL A 440 1.98 -2.21 -36.59
C VAL A 440 1.53 -2.26 -35.14
N LEU A 441 2.23 -1.57 -34.23
CA LEU A 441 1.87 -1.53 -32.80
C LEU A 441 0.49 -0.86 -32.61
N LYS A 442 0.24 0.24 -33.33
CA LYS A 442 -1.02 0.96 -33.27
C LYS A 442 -2.19 0.16 -33.83
N GLU A 443 -2.02 -0.49 -34.97
CA GLU A 443 -3.05 -1.34 -35.57
C GLU A 443 -3.44 -2.48 -34.63
N ASP A 444 -2.47 -3.17 -34.03
CA ASP A 444 -2.75 -4.24 -33.07
C ASP A 444 -3.50 -3.74 -31.84
N ALA A 445 -2.98 -2.68 -31.20
CA ALA A 445 -3.59 -2.14 -29.99
C ALA A 445 -5.03 -1.66 -30.23
N VAL A 446 -5.29 -1.05 -31.40
CA VAL A 446 -6.63 -0.63 -31.83
C VAL A 446 -7.52 -1.84 -32.14
N ASN A 447 -7.01 -2.89 -32.77
CA ASN A 447 -7.78 -4.10 -33.06
C ASN A 447 -8.23 -4.80 -31.77
N VAL A 448 -7.31 -5.03 -30.83
CA VAL A 448 -7.63 -5.63 -29.53
C VAL A 448 -8.61 -4.75 -28.76
N PHE A 449 -8.46 -3.43 -28.82
CA PHE A 449 -9.43 -2.51 -28.22
C PHE A 449 -10.82 -2.60 -28.86
N ALA A 450 -10.88 -2.65 -30.20
CA ALA A 450 -12.13 -2.73 -30.95
C ALA A 450 -12.87 -4.05 -30.70
N GLU A 451 -12.17 -5.18 -30.60
CA GLU A 451 -12.73 -6.48 -30.23
C GLU A 451 -13.38 -6.44 -28.84
N ASN A 452 -12.70 -5.83 -27.86
CA ASN A 452 -13.24 -5.67 -26.52
C ASN A 452 -14.49 -4.78 -26.48
N LYS A 453 -14.49 -3.67 -27.23
CA LYS A 453 -15.65 -2.76 -27.32
C LYS A 453 -16.87 -3.46 -27.93
N ARG A 454 -16.67 -4.19 -29.04
CA ARG A 454 -17.73 -5.02 -29.66
C ARG A 454 -18.29 -6.08 -28.71
N GLY A 455 -17.42 -6.72 -27.91
CA GLY A 455 -17.84 -7.69 -26.88
C GLY A 455 -18.60 -7.08 -25.70
N GLN A 456 -18.39 -5.79 -25.38
CA GLN A 456 -19.20 -5.06 -24.39
C GLN A 456 -20.58 -4.68 -24.95
N ASP A 457 -20.62 -4.23 -26.20
CA ASP A 457 -21.86 -3.78 -26.85
C ASP A 457 -22.85 -4.94 -27.10
N ASN A 458 -22.33 -6.15 -27.36
CA ASN A 458 -23.11 -7.38 -27.57
C ASN A 458 -23.61 -8.08 -26.27
N ARG A 459 -23.51 -7.44 -25.09
CA ARG A 459 -24.06 -8.00 -23.84
C ARG A 459 -25.58 -7.78 -23.78
N ASN A 460 -26.33 -8.80 -23.33
CA ASN A 460 -27.79 -8.73 -23.12
C ASN A 460 -28.19 -7.48 -22.32
N GLU A 461 -29.28 -6.82 -22.72
CA GLU A 461 -29.74 -5.54 -22.15
C GLU A 461 -29.98 -5.60 -20.63
N GLU A 462 -30.38 -6.74 -20.08
CA GLU A 462 -30.56 -6.96 -18.64
C GLU A 462 -29.25 -6.82 -17.82
N ILE A 463 -28.08 -6.97 -18.45
CA ILE A 463 -26.77 -6.81 -17.79
C ILE A 463 -26.29 -5.35 -17.84
N LYS A 464 -26.79 -4.56 -18.81
CA LYS A 464 -26.45 -3.13 -18.95
C LYS A 464 -27.06 -2.28 -17.83
N SER A 465 -28.24 -2.65 -17.32
CA SER A 465 -28.93 -1.88 -16.26
C SER A 465 -28.32 -1.97 -14.86
N LEU A 466 -27.26 -2.77 -14.64
CA LEU A 466 -26.57 -2.88 -13.35
C LEU A 466 -25.45 -1.84 -13.16
N PHE A 467 -25.12 -1.08 -14.20
CA PHE A 467 -23.95 -0.19 -14.23
C PHE A 467 -24.26 1.28 -14.53
N ASP A 468 -25.52 1.62 -14.84
CA ASP A 468 -25.91 2.96 -15.32
C ASP A 468 -26.81 3.78 -14.37
N ASP A 469 -26.96 3.37 -13.09
CA ASP A 469 -27.69 4.16 -12.07
C ASP A 469 -26.77 4.87 -11.05
#